data_AF-A0A401PVH7-F1
#
_entry.id   AF-A0A401PVH7-F1
#
_cell.length_a   1.000
_cell.length_b   1.000
_cell.length_c   1.000
_cell.angle_alpha   90.00
_cell.angle_beta   90.00
_cell.angle_gamma   90.00
#
_symmetry.space_group_name_H-M   'P 1'
#
loop_
_entity.id
_entity.type
_entity.pdbx_description
1 polymer ?
#
loop_
_entity_poly.entity_id
_entity_poly.type
_entity_poly.pdbx_seq_one_letter_code
_entity_poly.pdbx_strand_id
1 'polypeptide(L)'
;MGTDLVLVIGANDTVNSAAQDDPNSVIAGMPVLEVWKSKQVVVLKRSLGVGYAAVDNPVFYKPNTAMLLGDAKKSCDALYAKMKESAGPS
;
A
#
# COMPACT_ATOMS: atom_id res chain seq x y z
N MET A 1 15.54 14.16 -6.21
CA MET A 1 14.27 14.25 -5.44
C MET A 1 13.48 12.98 -5.72
N GLY A 2 12.88 12.36 -4.70
CA GLY A 2 12.07 11.14 -4.82
C GLY A 2 10.96 11.17 -3.77
N THR A 3 10.00 10.24 -3.86
CA THR A 3 8.85 10.21 -2.95
C THR A 3 9.23 9.65 -1.58
N ASP A 4 9.04 10.44 -0.52
CA ASP A 4 9.35 10.02 0.85
C ASP A 4 8.35 8.98 1.38
N LEU A 5 7.06 9.18 1.12
CA LEU A 5 6.00 8.32 1.64
C LEU A 5 4.94 8.07 0.56
N VAL A 6 4.52 6.81 0.42
CA VAL A 6 3.34 6.43 -0.36
C VAL A 6 2.31 5.80 0.56
N LEU A 7 1.09 6.32 0.52
CA LEU A 7 -0.06 5.76 1.21
C LEU A 7 -0.93 5.00 0.20
N VAL A 8 -0.98 3.68 0.31
CA VAL A 8 -1.81 2.82 -0.53
C VAL A 8 -3.10 2.52 0.21
N ILE A 9 -4.25 2.94 -0.34
CA ILE A 9 -5.56 2.74 0.29
C ILE A 9 -6.39 1.76 -0.53
N GLY A 10 -6.60 0.55 0.00
CA GLY A 10 -7.49 -0.45 -0.59
C GLY A 10 -7.02 -1.08 -1.92
N ALA A 11 -5.89 -0.63 -2.48
CA ALA A 11 -5.32 -1.22 -3.69
C ALA A 11 -4.48 -2.47 -3.36
N ASN A 12 -4.49 -3.44 -4.28
CA ASN A 12 -3.66 -4.64 -4.19
C ASN A 12 -2.97 -4.91 -5.54
N ASP A 13 -3.73 -5.36 -6.54
CA ASP A 13 -3.15 -5.83 -7.80
C ASP A 13 -2.42 -4.72 -8.57
N THR A 14 -2.96 -3.49 -8.55
CA THR A 14 -2.37 -2.32 -9.23
C THR A 14 -1.06 -1.82 -8.62
N VAL A 15 -0.66 -2.35 -7.46
CA VAL A 15 0.61 -2.04 -6.79
C VAL A 15 1.46 -3.29 -6.58
N ASN A 16 1.11 -4.41 -7.19
CA ASN A 16 1.76 -5.70 -6.95
C ASN A 16 3.04 -5.84 -7.79
N SER A 17 4.19 -5.99 -7.11
CA SER A 17 5.49 -6.09 -7.80
C SER A 17 5.68 -7.40 -8.57
N ALA A 18 4.86 -8.43 -8.30
CA ALA A 18 4.89 -9.68 -9.06
C ALA A 18 4.61 -9.47 -10.56
N ALA A 19 3.93 -8.38 -10.94
CA ALA A 19 3.73 -8.03 -12.35
C ALA A 19 5.05 -7.77 -13.11
N GLN A 20 6.13 -7.40 -12.40
CA GLN A 20 7.46 -7.18 -12.97
C GLN A 20 8.47 -8.26 -12.55
N ASP A 21 8.39 -8.70 -11.29
CA ASP A 21 9.39 -9.56 -10.68
C ASP A 21 9.22 -11.05 -11.05
N ASP A 22 7.99 -11.49 -11.38
CA ASP A 22 7.66 -12.89 -11.63
C ASP A 22 7.01 -13.09 -13.01
N PRO A 23 7.74 -13.60 -14.02
CA PRO A 23 7.19 -13.83 -15.35
C PRO A 23 6.14 -14.95 -15.40
N ASN A 24 6.02 -15.78 -14.35
CA ASN A 24 5.00 -16.82 -14.25
C ASN A 24 3.74 -16.35 -13.52
N SER A 25 3.74 -15.12 -12.98
CA SER A 25 2.59 -14.56 -12.30
C SER A 25 1.43 -14.32 -13.28
N VAL A 26 0.20 -14.52 -12.82
CA VAL A 26 -1.01 -14.24 -13.63
C VAL A 26 -1.16 -12.75 -14.00
N ILE A 27 -0.42 -11.87 -13.32
CA ILE A 27 -0.36 -10.43 -13.59
C ILE A 27 0.94 -9.98 -14.27
N ALA A 28 1.77 -10.92 -14.75
CA ALA A 28 3.03 -10.59 -15.43
C ALA A 28 2.79 -9.64 -16.62
N GLY A 29 3.56 -8.55 -16.68
CA GLY A 29 3.46 -7.53 -17.72
C GLY A 29 2.33 -6.51 -17.52
N MET A 30 1.49 -6.66 -16.48
CA MET A 30 0.48 -5.67 -16.15
C MET A 30 1.15 -4.35 -15.73
N PRO A 31 0.74 -3.18 -16.28
CA PRO A 31 1.25 -1.90 -15.80
C PRO A 31 0.76 -1.66 -14.36
N VAL A 32 1.72 -1.47 -13.45
CA VAL A 32 1.47 -1.25 -12.03
C VAL A 32 2.16 0.02 -11.53
N LEU A 33 1.66 0.57 -10.42
CA LEU A 33 2.34 1.65 -9.72
C LEU A 33 3.46 1.06 -8.87
N GLU A 34 4.69 1.48 -9.15
CA GLU A 34 5.92 1.01 -8.49
C GLU A 34 6.12 1.64 -7.10
N VAL A 35 5.10 1.51 -6.24
CA VAL A 35 5.06 2.15 -4.91
C VAL A 35 6.26 1.77 -4.04
N TRP A 36 6.84 0.60 -4.26
CA TRP A 36 8.01 0.11 -3.53
C TRP A 36 9.29 0.92 -3.78
N LYS A 37 9.32 1.82 -4.78
CA LYS A 37 10.44 2.73 -5.04
C LYS A 37 10.45 3.96 -4.11
N SER A 38 9.42 4.19 -3.29
CA SER A 38 9.43 5.25 -2.27
C SER A 38 10.28 4.88 -1.05
N LYS A 39 10.65 5.87 -0.23
CA LYS A 39 11.41 5.60 1.00
C LYS A 39 10.58 4.78 2.00
N GLN A 40 9.28 5.06 2.12
CA GLN A 40 8.33 4.31 2.94
C GLN A 40 7.00 4.09 2.21
N VAL A 41 6.38 2.94 2.45
CA VAL A 41 5.05 2.58 1.97
C VAL A 41 4.17 2.20 3.15
N VAL A 42 2.95 2.72 3.21
CA VAL A 42 1.94 2.31 4.18
C VAL A 42 0.73 1.80 3.43
N VAL A 43 0.35 0.55 3.66
CA VAL A 43 -0.77 -0.10 2.96
C VAL A 43 -1.94 -0.27 3.93
N LEU A 44 -3.08 0.32 3.57
CA LEU A 44 -4.35 0.23 4.30
C LEU A 44 -5.23 -0.85 3.65
N LYS A 45 -5.44 -1.95 4.35
CA LYS A 45 -6.44 -2.95 3.97
C LYS A 45 -6.96 -3.71 5.19
N ARG A 46 -8.02 -4.49 5.02
CA ARG A 46 -8.69 -5.20 6.13
C ARG A 46 -7.94 -6.42 6.69
N SER A 47 -7.09 -7.06 5.90
CA SER A 47 -6.40 -8.34 6.24
C SER A 47 -5.14 -8.54 5.40
N LEU A 48 -4.44 -9.67 5.41
CA LEU A 48 -3.41 -9.98 4.39
C LEU A 48 -3.95 -10.75 3.17
N GLY A 49 -5.28 -10.84 3.03
CA GLY A 49 -5.89 -11.58 1.92
C GLY A 49 -5.57 -11.05 0.53
N VAL A 50 -5.69 -11.94 -0.46
CA VAL A 50 -5.40 -11.70 -1.88
C VAL A 50 -6.36 -10.69 -2.54
N GLY A 51 -5.92 -10.14 -3.67
CA GLY A 51 -6.70 -9.24 -4.53
C GLY A 51 -7.63 -9.99 -5.48
N TYR A 52 -8.04 -9.33 -6.57
CA TYR A 52 -8.90 -9.96 -7.57
C TYR A 52 -8.15 -11.04 -8.34
N ALA A 53 -6.88 -10.79 -8.66
CA ALA A 53 -6.01 -11.74 -9.32
C ALA A 53 -5.66 -12.98 -8.48
N ALA A 54 -6.13 -13.05 -7.22
CA ALA A 54 -5.92 -14.15 -6.29
C ALA A 54 -4.44 -14.53 -6.04
N VAL A 55 -3.52 -13.59 -6.27
CA VAL A 55 -2.10 -13.73 -5.99
C VAL A 55 -1.69 -12.98 -4.74
N ASP A 56 -0.65 -13.48 -4.07
CA ASP A 56 -0.01 -12.76 -2.98
C ASP A 56 0.74 -11.53 -3.52
N ASN A 57 0.92 -10.51 -2.67
CA ASN A 57 1.57 -9.26 -3.07
C ASN A 57 2.91 -9.10 -2.33
N PRO A 58 4.05 -9.28 -3.03
CA PRO A 58 5.37 -9.20 -2.42
C PRO A 58 5.67 -7.84 -1.79
N VAL A 59 4.99 -6.76 -2.20
CA VAL A 59 5.16 -5.43 -1.61
C VAL A 59 4.81 -5.41 -0.12
N PHE A 60 3.87 -6.23 0.33
CA PHE A 60 3.44 -6.29 1.74
C PHE A 60 4.54 -6.78 2.69
N TYR A 61 5.56 -7.44 2.15
CA TYR A 61 6.66 -8.05 2.90
C TYR A 61 7.99 -7.32 2.73
N LYS A 62 8.02 -6.23 1.94
CA LYS A 62 9.24 -5.43 1.76
C LYS A 62 9.57 -4.67 3.05
N PRO A 63 10.86 -4.49 3.37
CA PRO A 63 11.30 -3.87 4.63
C PRO A 63 10.89 -2.40 4.78
N ASN A 64 10.60 -1.71 3.66
CA ASN A 64 10.10 -0.34 3.65
C ASN A 64 8.56 -0.24 3.64
N THR A 65 7.85 -1.35 3.80
CA THR A 65 6.39 -1.39 3.81
C THR A 65 5.85 -1.69 5.20
N ALA A 66 4.92 -0.85 5.66
CA ALA A 66 4.14 -1.09 6.86
C ALA A 66 2.66 -1.37 6.50
N MET A 67 2.06 -2.35 7.16
CA MET A 67 0.65 -2.69 6.99
C MET A 67 -0.20 -2.02 8.07
N LEU A 68 -1.13 -1.16 7.67
CA LEU A 68 -2.14 -0.58 8.56
C LEU A 68 -3.45 -1.34 8.38
N LEU A 69 -3.63 -2.40 9.17
CA LEU A 69 -4.80 -3.26 9.03
C LEU A 69 -6.05 -2.63 9.64
N GLY A 70 -7.13 -2.54 8.85
CA GLY A 70 -8.38 -1.94 9.27
C GLY A 70 -9.33 -1.61 8.13
N ASP A 71 -10.48 -1.05 8.49
CA ASP A 71 -11.36 -0.41 7.51
C ASP A 71 -10.75 0.90 7.03
N ALA A 72 -10.71 1.10 5.71
CA ALA A 72 -10.03 2.25 5.10
C ALA A 72 -10.62 3.58 5.57
N LYS A 73 -11.96 3.69 5.67
CA LYS A 73 -12.61 4.91 6.11
C LYS A 73 -12.27 5.23 7.56
N LYS A 74 -12.43 4.25 8.46
CA LYS A 74 -12.10 4.42 9.89
C LYS A 74 -10.63 4.81 10.09
N SER A 75 -9.71 4.17 9.38
CA SER A 75 -8.28 4.48 9.45
C SER A 75 -7.99 5.90 8.96
N CYS A 76 -8.57 6.33 7.84
CA CYS A 76 -8.40 7.69 7.32
C CYS A 76 -9.00 8.75 8.25
N ASP A 77 -10.20 8.51 8.79
CA ASP A 77 -10.86 9.43 9.72
C ASP A 77 -10.02 9.59 11.00
N ALA A 78 -9.45 8.50 11.53
CA ALA A 78 -8.56 8.52 12.68
C ALA A 78 -7.24 9.25 12.42
N LEU A 79 -6.62 9.01 11.25
CA LEU A 79 -5.42 9.74 10.82
C LEU A 79 -5.69 11.24 10.74
N TYR A 80 -6.80 11.63 10.12
CA TYR A 80 -7.19 13.03 10.01
C TYR A 80 -7.42 13.69 11.38
N ALA A 81 -8.12 13.01 12.30
CA ALA A 81 -8.30 13.50 13.66
C ALA A 81 -6.96 13.68 14.39
N LYS A 82 -6.07 12.70 14.32
CA LYS A 82 -4.74 12.76 14.94
C LYS A 82 -3.85 13.85 14.36
N MET A 83 -3.92 14.07 13.05
CA MET A 83 -3.21 15.18 12.41
C MET A 83 -3.70 16.54 12.93
N LYS A 84 -5.01 16.71 13.14
CA LYS A 84 -5.55 17.95 13.72
C LYS A 84 -5.13 18.16 15.17
N GLU A 85 -5.11 17.10 15.98
CA GLU A 85 -4.60 17.18 17.37
C GLU A 85 -3.12 17.55 17.41
N SER A 86 -2.32 17.01 16.47
CA SER A 86 -0.86 17.18 16.44
C SER A 86 -0.42 18.52 15.83
N ALA A 87 -1.25 19.14 14.97
CA ALA A 87 -0.93 20.40 14.31
C ALA A 87 -1.05 21.64 15.24
N GLY A 88 -1.52 21.46 16.48
CA GLY A 88 -1.82 22.57 17.41
C GLY A 88 -3.06 23.36 16.98
N PRO A 89 -3.62 24.23 17.85
CA PRO A 89 -4.69 25.13 17.43
C PRO A 89 -4.14 26.09 16.36
N SER A 90 -4.83 26.14 15.22
CA SER A 90 -4.66 27.18 14.20
C SER A 90 -4.96 28.56 14.75
#